data_AF-A0A0B7G1K3-F1
#
_entry.id   AF-A0A0B7G1K3-F1
#
_cell.length_a   1.000
_cell.length_b   1.000
_cell.length_c   1.000
_cell.angle_alpha   90.00
_cell.angle_beta   90.00
_cell.angle_gamma   90.00
#
_symmetry.space_group_name_H-M   'P 1'
#
loop_
_entity.id
_entity.type
_entity.pdbx_description
1 polymer ?
#
loop_
_entity_poly.entity_id
_entity_poly.type
_entity_poly.pdbx_seq_one_letter_code
_entity_poly.pdbx_strand_id
1 'polypeptide(L)' 'MVDVVKSSDSSSALASTEGQSEIRSSFSRTLWLPEPVDGKRASAQLKDGILTLRIPKREHPAPERIAIN' A
#
# COMPACT_ATOMS: atom_id res chain seq x y z
N MET A 1 -12.97 27.26 5.40
CA MET A 1 -11.69 27.45 4.70
C MET A 1 -11.50 26.28 3.76
N VAL A 2 -11.64 26.59 2.47
CA VAL A 2 -11.41 25.82 1.24
C VAL A 2 -12.23 24.54 0.99
N ASP A 3 -13.20 24.73 0.10
CA ASP A 3 -14.18 23.82 -0.47
C ASP A 3 -13.56 22.65 -1.25
N VAL A 4 -14.15 21.46 -1.11
CA VAL A 4 -14.09 20.42 -2.14
C VAL A 4 -15.49 20.31 -2.74
N VAL A 5 -15.64 21.03 -3.84
CA VAL A 5 -16.75 20.91 -4.78
C VAL A 5 -16.85 19.45 -5.24
N LYS A 6 -17.96 18.78 -4.94
CA LYS A 6 -18.47 17.69 -5.78
C LYS A 6 -19.76 18.17 -6.40
N SER A 7 -19.69 18.43 -7.69
CA SER A 7 -20.78 18.81 -8.58
C SER A 7 -21.94 17.84 -8.43
N SER A 8 -23.05 18.37 -7.90
CA SER A 8 -24.38 17.85 -8.11
C SER A 8 -24.76 18.10 -9.57
N ASP A 9 -24.89 17.04 -10.37
CA ASP A 9 -25.65 17.12 -11.61
C ASP A 9 -27.05 16.53 -11.37
N SER A 10 -28.05 17.28 -11.80
CA SER A 10 -29.46 17.02 -11.55
C SER A 10 -30.07 16.24 -12.69
N SER A 11 -30.98 15.32 -12.36
CA SER A 11 -32.10 14.86 -13.20
C SER A 11 -31.75 14.18 -14.54
N SER A 12 -32.09 12.91 -14.67
CA SER A 12 -33.28 12.50 -15.44
C SER A 12 -33.22 11.01 -15.83
N ALA A 13 -34.43 10.47 -15.98
CA ALA A 13 -34.76 9.27 -16.74
C ALA A 13 -34.39 7.90 -16.13
N LEU A 14 -35.47 7.25 -15.69
CA LEU A 14 -35.64 5.83 -15.49
C LEU A 14 -35.24 5.08 -16.77
N ALA A 15 -34.08 4.40 -16.75
CA ALA A 15 -33.70 3.44 -17.79
C ALA A 15 -33.24 2.15 -17.11
N SER A 16 -34.06 1.11 -17.24
CA SER A 16 -33.76 -0.27 -16.88
C SER A 16 -32.48 -0.71 -17.58
N THR A 17 -31.36 -0.68 -16.87
CA THR A 17 -30.11 -1.29 -17.30
C THR A 17 -29.93 -2.49 -16.40
N GLU A 18 -29.97 -3.70 -16.97
CA GLU A 18 -29.47 -4.89 -16.29
C GLU A 18 -28.05 -4.56 -15.83
N GLY A 19 -27.93 -4.25 -14.54
CA GLY A 19 -26.73 -3.66 -13.99
C GLY A 19 -25.62 -4.69 -14.08
N GLN A 20 -24.71 -4.53 -15.04
CA GLN A 20 -23.42 -5.19 -14.98
C GLN A 20 -22.79 -4.76 -13.66
N SER A 21 -22.78 -5.68 -12.69
CA SER A 21 -22.21 -5.43 -11.39
C SER A 21 -20.71 -5.26 -11.56
N GLU A 22 -20.23 -4.02 -11.47
CA GLU A 22 -18.80 -3.79 -11.29
C GLU A 22 -18.40 -4.27 -9.89
N ILE A 23 -17.70 -5.40 -9.81
CA ILE A 23 -17.12 -5.85 -8.54
C ILE A 23 -15.89 -4.99 -8.25
N ARG A 24 -16.01 -4.13 -7.24
CA ARG A 24 -14.90 -3.32 -6.71
C ARG A 24 -14.58 -3.80 -5.30
N SER A 25 -13.30 -4.01 -5.02
CA SER A 25 -12.81 -4.41 -3.69
C SER A 25 -11.62 -3.57 -3.26
N SER A 26 -11.52 -3.26 -1.97
CA SER A 26 -10.35 -2.68 -1.34
C SER A 26 -9.62 -3.73 -0.49
N PHE A 27 -8.29 -3.61 -0.37
CA PHE A 27 -7.47 -4.52 0.40
C PHE A 27 -6.44 -3.74 1.23
N SER A 28 -6.31 -4.10 2.50
CA SER A 28 -5.30 -3.57 3.41
C SER A 28 -4.82 -4.68 4.33
N ARG A 29 -3.50 -4.73 4.54
CA ARG A 29 -2.82 -5.68 5.44
C ARG A 29 -1.60 -5.02 6.05
N THR A 30 -1.30 -5.42 7.27
CA THR A 30 -0.08 -5.07 7.99
C THR A 30 0.67 -6.37 8.28
N LEU A 31 1.97 -6.41 8.00
CA LEU A 31 2.82 -7.56 8.24
C LEU A 31 3.92 -7.17 9.23
N TRP A 32 4.16 -8.02 10.23
CA TRP A 32 5.30 -7.89 11.12
C TRP A 32 6.51 -8.57 10.50
N LEU A 33 7.63 -7.86 10.47
CA LEU A 33 8.89 -8.39 9.97
C LEU A 33 9.76 -8.83 11.15
N PRO A 34 10.47 -9.95 11.04
CA PRO A 34 11.26 -10.51 12.16
C PRO A 34 12.50 -9.67 12.49
N GLU A 35 12.97 -8.85 11.55
CA GLU A 35 14.16 -8.02 11.71
C GLU A 35 13.91 -6.58 11.24
N PRO A 36 14.71 -5.62 11.71
CA PRO A 36 14.63 -4.25 11.24
C PRO A 36 15.01 -4.12 9.77
N VAL A 37 14.17 -3.43 9.01
CA VAL A 37 14.35 -3.21 7.55
C VAL A 37 14.59 -1.75 7.20
N ASP A 38 15.11 -1.53 6.01
CA ASP A 38 15.23 -0.21 5.39
C ASP A 38 14.04 0.05 4.44
N GLY A 39 13.01 0.70 4.98
CA GLY A 39 11.79 1.02 4.23
C GLY A 39 12.01 2.04 3.10
N LYS A 40 13.08 2.84 3.13
CA LYS A 40 13.36 3.84 2.08
C LYS A 40 13.81 3.18 0.77
N ARG A 41 14.36 1.98 0.84
CA ARG A 41 14.84 1.20 -0.32
C ARG A 41 13.94 0.01 -0.66
N ALA A 42 12.70 0.00 -0.17
CA ALA A 42 11.72 -1.00 -0.55
C ALA A 42 11.38 -0.89 -2.05
N SER A 43 11.20 -2.02 -2.71
CA SER A 43 10.68 -2.08 -4.08
C SER A 43 9.55 -3.10 -4.20
N ALA A 44 8.70 -2.92 -5.20
CA ALA A 44 7.52 -3.75 -5.44
C ALA A 44 7.41 -4.13 -6.92
N GLN A 45 6.92 -5.34 -7.17
CA GLN A 45 6.59 -5.83 -8.51
C GLN A 45 5.25 -6.56 -8.47
N LEU A 46 4.36 -6.26 -9.42
CA LEU A 46 3.13 -7.01 -9.64
C LEU A 46 3.26 -7.77 -10.96
N LYS A 47 3.23 -9.10 -10.90
CA LYS A 47 3.34 -9.95 -12.07
C LYS A 47 2.44 -11.17 -11.89
N ASP A 48 1.68 -11.52 -12.93
CA ASP A 48 0.79 -12.69 -12.95
C ASP A 48 -0.17 -12.74 -11.74
N GLY A 49 -0.63 -11.57 -11.28
CA GLY A 49 -1.53 -11.43 -10.12
C GLY A 49 -0.84 -11.52 -8.75
N ILE A 50 0.50 -11.64 -8.70
CA ILE A 50 1.26 -11.75 -7.45
C ILE A 50 2.01 -10.45 -7.16
N LEU A 51 1.72 -9.85 -5.99
CA LEU A 51 2.48 -8.72 -5.47
C LEU A 51 3.72 -9.24 -4.72
N THR A 52 4.90 -8.99 -5.28
CA THR A 52 6.19 -9.28 -4.67
C THR A 52 6.79 -8.00 -4.09
N LEU A 53 7.09 -8.01 -2.78
CA LEU A 53 7.76 -6.91 -2.09
C LEU A 53 9.20 -7.31 -1.76
N ARG A 54 10.18 -6.50 -2.16
CA ARG A 54 11.58 -6.67 -1.78
C ARG A 54 12.00 -5.53 -0.88
N ILE A 55 12.23 -5.83 0.39
CA ILE A 55 12.61 -4.84 1.40
C ILE A 55 13.98 -5.24 1.96
N PRO A 56 15.04 -4.45 1.70
CA PRO A 56 16.35 -4.74 2.25
C PRO A 56 16.36 -4.72 3.78
N LYS A 57 17.16 -5.61 4.38
CA LYS A 57 17.51 -5.51 5.80
C LYS A 57 18.24 -4.20 6.07
N ARG A 58 18.08 -3.67 7.28
CA ARG A 58 18.88 -2.53 7.72
C ARG A 58 20.32 -2.97 7.94
N GLU A 59 21.27 -2.09 7.66
CA GLU A 59 22.68 -2.35 7.96
C GLU A 59 22.87 -2.46 9.48
N HIS A 60 23.60 -3.49 9.90
CA HIS A 60 24.02 -3.63 11.28
C HIS A 60 25.20 -2.69 11.55
N PRO A 61 25.29 -2.11 12.76
CA PRO A 61 26.49 -1.37 13.14
C PRO A 61 27.72 -2.29 13.05
N ALA A 62 28.86 -1.71 12.68
CA ALA A 62 30.13 -2.41 12.71
C ALA A 62 30.43 -2.90 14.14
N PRO A 63 31.12 -4.03 14.31
CA PRO A 63 31.48 -4.51 15.63
C PRO A 63 32.37 -3.49 16.37
N GLU A 64 32.00 -3.14 17.60
CA GLU A 64 32.78 -2.25 18.46
C GLU A 64 33.57 -3.06 19.49
N ARG A 65 34.81 -2.63 19.77
CA ARG A 65 35.63 -3.25 20.82
C ARG A 65 35.15 -2.78 22.19
N ILE A 66 34.62 -3.70 22.99
CA ILE A 66 34.21 -3.45 24.37
C ILE A 66 35.42 -3.63 25.29
N ALA A 67 35.77 -2.60 26.07
CA ALA A 67 36.80 -2.70 27.11
C ALA A 67 36.25 -3.45 28.33
N ILE A 68 37.04 -4.38 28.88
CA ILE A 68 36.71 -5.11 30.11
C ILE A 68 37.47 -4.45 31.26
N ASN A 69 36.76 -4.07 32.32
CA ASN A 69 37.30 -3.49 33.56
C ASN A 69 37.28 -4.50 34.69
#